data_AF-A0A160KQR9-F1
#
_entry.id   AF-A0A160KQR9-F1
#
_cell.length_a   1.000
_cell.length_b   1.000
_cell.length_c   1.000
_cell.angle_alpha   90.00
_cell.angle_beta   90.00
_cell.angle_gamma   90.00
#
_symmetry.space_group_name_H-M   'P 1'
#
loop_
_entity.id
_entity.type
_entity.pdbx_description
1 polymer ?
#
loop_
_entity_poly.entity_id
_entity_poly.type
_entity_poly.pdbx_seq_one_letter_code
_entity_poly.pdbx_strand_id
1 'polypeptide(L)'
;MNLQDDYRCGVHERLRPLGFKGCTVFDCFGAGQKVSQDTFAGVSWRVDPGSRPSMFEVFSVVRQLHEVLWFVNGARLATLGFEPLAAELTEASARIERLADGSATEIVDIDVDDVRHQVRHLLLAASDHVRAIACRQRGKVRLPGRVRPGADLLGVAFRDTDLRGADLRSSYLIGSDLRGSDLRGADVLGADLRDADVSGADLSEALYLSQTQVNAANGDFSTLLPAGLERPAHWS
;
A
#
# COMPACT_ATOMS: atom_id res chain seq x y z
N MET A 1 -14.13 8.61 25.06
CA MET A 1 -14.14 7.81 23.82
C MET A 1 -14.10 8.80 22.66
N ASN A 2 -13.19 8.66 21.70
CA ASN A 2 -13.03 9.62 20.59
C ASN A 2 -13.97 9.36 19.40
N LEU A 3 -14.65 8.21 19.40
CA LEU A 3 -15.64 7.84 18.40
C LEU A 3 -16.97 8.53 18.69
N GLN A 4 -17.50 9.26 17.71
CA GLN A 4 -18.77 9.98 17.80
C GLN A 4 -19.97 9.10 17.38
N ASP A 5 -21.18 9.61 17.59
CA ASP A 5 -22.43 8.92 17.25
C ASP A 5 -22.63 8.75 15.74
N ASP A 6 -21.98 9.60 14.94
CA ASP A 6 -21.93 9.55 13.48
C ASP A 6 -20.73 8.75 12.93
N TYR A 7 -20.08 7.96 13.78
CA TYR A 7 -18.93 7.09 13.46
C TYR A 7 -17.63 7.83 13.11
N ARG A 8 -17.60 9.17 13.17
CA ARG A 8 -16.37 9.93 12.95
C ARG A 8 -15.49 9.95 14.21
N CYS A 9 -14.19 10.12 14.00
CA CYS A 9 -13.27 10.41 15.09
C CYS A 9 -13.33 11.91 15.41
N GLY A 10 -13.83 12.28 16.59
CA GLY A 10 -14.01 13.68 17.00
C GLY A 10 -12.73 14.48 17.20
N VAL A 11 -11.56 13.83 17.07
CA VAL A 11 -10.24 14.46 17.11
C VAL A 11 -9.43 14.21 15.84
N HIS A 12 -10.07 13.76 14.74
CA HIS A 12 -9.37 13.33 13.52
C HIS A 12 -8.36 14.38 13.01
N GLU A 13 -8.79 15.64 12.90
CA GLU A 13 -7.96 16.77 12.46
C GLU A 13 -6.78 17.09 13.39
N ARG A 14 -6.83 16.63 14.65
CA ARG A 14 -5.83 16.88 15.68
C ARG A 14 -5.05 15.63 16.10
N LEU A 15 -5.21 14.50 15.40
CA LEU A 15 -4.55 13.24 15.75
C LEU A 15 -3.03 13.40 15.85
N ARG A 16 -2.39 14.04 14.86
CA ARG A 16 -0.93 14.27 14.87
C ARG A 16 -0.48 15.17 16.03
N PRO A 17 -1.04 16.38 16.23
CA PRO A 17 -0.72 17.22 17.39
C PRO A 17 -0.91 16.52 18.75
N LEU A 18 -1.87 15.60 18.85
CA LEU A 18 -2.15 14.81 20.05
C LEU A 18 -1.25 13.56 20.20
N GLY A 19 -0.29 13.33 19.29
CA GLY A 19 0.63 12.19 19.34
C GLY A 19 0.08 10.89 18.73
N PHE A 20 -1.14 10.88 18.17
CA PHE A 20 -1.75 9.73 17.52
C PHE A 20 -1.34 9.57 16.05
N LYS A 21 -0.04 9.70 15.74
CA LYS A 21 0.50 9.53 14.37
C LYS A 21 0.11 8.17 13.77
N GLY A 22 0.08 7.10 14.57
CA GLY A 22 -0.33 5.77 14.12
C GLY A 22 -1.79 5.72 13.61
N CYS A 23 -2.67 6.55 14.16
CA CYS A 23 -4.06 6.63 13.70
C CYS A 23 -4.22 7.40 12.37
N THR A 24 -3.21 8.18 11.97
CA THR A 24 -3.24 8.94 10.71
C THR A 24 -2.63 8.21 9.53
N VAL A 25 -2.05 7.01 9.74
CA VAL A 25 -1.47 6.20 8.67
C VAL A 25 -2.37 5.05 8.24
N PHE A 26 -3.45 4.77 8.98
CA PHE A 26 -4.34 3.66 8.67
C PHE A 26 -5.05 3.87 7.32
N ASP A 27 -5.04 2.83 6.50
CA ASP A 27 -5.88 2.69 5.32
C ASP A 27 -6.61 1.33 5.36
N CYS A 28 -7.87 1.35 4.92
CA CYS A 28 -8.69 0.15 4.81
C CYS A 28 -8.87 -0.33 3.36
N PHE A 29 -8.28 0.35 2.36
CA PHE A 29 -8.40 -0.02 0.95
C PHE A 29 -9.87 -0.15 0.49
N GLY A 30 -10.76 0.67 1.06
CA GLY A 30 -12.20 0.63 0.79
C GLY A 30 -12.97 -0.50 1.48
N ALA A 31 -12.32 -1.39 2.24
CA ALA A 31 -12.98 -2.52 2.90
C ALA A 31 -14.10 -2.10 3.86
N GLY A 32 -13.96 -0.94 4.52
CA GLY A 32 -15.00 -0.45 5.43
C GLY A 32 -16.31 -0.15 4.70
N GLN A 33 -16.23 0.47 3.52
CA GLN A 33 -17.38 0.72 2.66
C GLN A 33 -17.96 -0.60 2.16
N LYS A 34 -17.11 -1.51 1.66
CA LYS A 34 -17.51 -2.82 1.16
C LYS A 34 -18.31 -3.62 2.20
N VAL A 35 -17.77 -3.74 3.40
CA VAL A 35 -18.41 -4.52 4.46
C VAL A 35 -19.69 -3.84 4.95
N SER A 36 -19.64 -2.54 5.26
CA SER A 36 -20.80 -1.86 5.84
C SER A 36 -21.97 -1.73 4.85
N GLN A 37 -21.72 -1.37 3.59
CA GLN A 37 -22.77 -1.10 2.62
C GLN A 37 -23.20 -2.35 1.86
N ASP A 38 -22.27 -3.21 1.46
CA ASP A 38 -22.60 -4.35 0.60
C ASP A 38 -22.86 -5.60 1.44
N THR A 39 -21.89 -6.03 2.27
CA THR A 39 -22.02 -7.29 3.02
C THR A 39 -23.12 -7.21 4.10
N PHE A 40 -23.28 -6.06 4.75
CA PHE A 40 -24.28 -5.84 5.80
C PHE A 40 -25.41 -4.88 5.37
N ALA A 41 -25.55 -4.62 4.07
CA ALA A 41 -26.66 -3.87 3.48
C ALA A 41 -26.91 -2.47 4.11
N GLY A 42 -25.85 -1.81 4.58
CA GLY A 42 -25.93 -0.50 5.23
C GLY A 42 -26.47 -0.51 6.66
N VAL A 43 -26.77 -1.68 7.23
CA VAL A 43 -27.28 -1.80 8.60
C VAL A 43 -26.13 -1.69 9.59
N SER A 44 -26.15 -0.64 10.41
CA SER A 44 -25.12 -0.43 11.42
C SER A 44 -25.19 -1.46 12.55
N TRP A 45 -24.03 -1.89 13.05
CA TRP A 45 -23.90 -2.68 14.27
C TRP A 45 -24.45 -1.98 15.53
N ARG A 46 -24.71 -0.66 15.49
CA ARG A 46 -25.43 0.05 16.57
C ARG A 46 -26.94 -0.16 16.51
N VAL A 47 -27.49 -0.37 15.30
CA VAL A 47 -28.91 -0.66 15.06
C VAL A 47 -29.18 -2.16 15.25
N ASP A 48 -28.27 -3.01 14.78
CA ASP A 48 -28.27 -4.45 15.05
C ASP A 48 -26.99 -4.85 15.81
N PRO A 49 -26.98 -4.78 17.15
CA PRO A 49 -25.83 -5.19 17.98
C PRO A 49 -25.40 -6.64 17.80
N GLY A 50 -26.29 -7.52 17.33
CA GLY A 50 -25.99 -8.94 17.07
C GLY A 50 -25.00 -9.13 15.93
N SER A 51 -25.03 -8.26 14.92
CA SER A 51 -24.12 -8.28 13.77
C SER A 51 -22.67 -7.89 14.10
N ARG A 52 -22.44 -7.22 15.23
CA ARG A 52 -21.15 -6.59 15.56
C ARG A 52 -19.94 -7.53 15.47
N PRO A 53 -19.94 -8.74 16.07
CA PRO A 53 -18.78 -9.63 16.00
C PRO A 53 -18.48 -10.05 14.57
N SER A 54 -19.51 -10.46 13.82
CA SER A 54 -19.37 -10.89 12.43
C SER A 54 -18.89 -9.74 11.54
N MET A 55 -19.42 -8.53 11.69
CA MET A 55 -18.99 -7.37 10.90
C MET A 55 -17.50 -7.04 11.09
N PHE A 56 -16.99 -7.16 12.32
CA PHE A 56 -15.59 -6.87 12.61
C PHE A 56 -14.65 -7.96 12.07
N GLU A 57 -15.08 -9.21 12.14
CA GLU A 57 -14.34 -10.35 11.60
C GLU A 57 -14.26 -10.28 10.06
N VAL A 58 -15.40 -10.08 9.40
CA VAL A 58 -15.49 -9.86 7.95
C VAL A 58 -14.62 -8.68 7.54
N PHE A 59 -14.69 -7.55 8.25
CA PHE A 59 -13.83 -6.38 7.97
C PHE A 59 -12.34 -6.73 8.01
N SER A 60 -11.90 -7.52 8.98
CA SER A 60 -10.50 -7.95 9.09
C SER A 60 -10.05 -8.73 7.86
N VAL A 61 -10.89 -9.64 7.35
CA VAL A 61 -10.58 -10.43 6.15
C VAL A 61 -10.63 -9.57 4.89
N VAL A 62 -11.72 -8.82 4.67
CA VAL A 62 -11.89 -7.98 3.47
C VAL A 62 -10.81 -6.92 3.37
N ARG A 63 -10.38 -6.31 4.48
CA ARG A 63 -9.25 -5.35 4.48
C ARG A 63 -7.98 -5.98 3.92
N GLN A 64 -7.70 -7.22 4.30
CA GLN A 64 -6.51 -7.92 3.82
C GLN A 64 -6.66 -8.35 2.35
N LEU A 65 -7.83 -8.82 1.92
CA LEU A 65 -8.11 -9.12 0.51
C LEU A 65 -7.96 -7.86 -0.36
N HIS A 66 -8.52 -6.73 0.07
CA HIS A 66 -8.42 -5.46 -0.64
C HIS A 66 -6.99 -4.91 -0.70
N GLU A 67 -6.17 -5.16 0.34
CA GLU A 67 -4.74 -4.86 0.30
C GLU A 67 -4.02 -5.72 -0.74
N VAL A 68 -4.32 -7.02 -0.83
CA VAL A 68 -3.77 -7.87 -1.91
C VAL A 68 -4.24 -7.39 -3.28
N LEU A 69 -5.52 -7.03 -3.40
CA LEU A 69 -6.11 -6.49 -4.62
C LEU A 69 -5.43 -5.18 -5.05
N TRP A 70 -5.08 -4.31 -4.11
CA TRP A 70 -4.29 -3.09 -4.36
C TRP A 70 -2.95 -3.44 -5.04
N PHE A 71 -2.21 -4.41 -4.51
CA PHE A 71 -0.94 -4.82 -5.11
C PHE A 71 -1.10 -5.46 -6.48
N VAL A 72 -2.09 -6.35 -6.65
CA VAL A 72 -2.35 -7.01 -7.94
C VAL A 72 -2.75 -5.99 -9.01
N ASN A 73 -3.61 -5.02 -8.67
CA ASN A 73 -3.98 -3.96 -9.60
C ASN A 73 -2.82 -3.02 -9.93
N GLY A 74 -1.98 -2.68 -8.93
CA GLY A 74 -0.75 -1.92 -9.16
C GLY A 74 0.19 -2.65 -10.13
N ALA A 75 0.42 -3.95 -9.93
CA ALA A 75 1.20 -4.78 -10.84
C ALA A 75 0.60 -4.77 -12.25
N ARG A 76 -0.72 -4.97 -12.37
CA ARG A 76 -1.44 -5.00 -13.65
C ARG A 76 -1.27 -3.70 -14.44
N LEU A 77 -1.37 -2.56 -13.76
CA LEU A 77 -1.16 -1.24 -14.38
C LEU A 77 0.30 -1.04 -14.81
N ALA A 78 1.25 -1.46 -13.97
CA ALA A 78 2.67 -1.32 -14.25
C ALA A 78 3.17 -2.22 -15.39
N THR A 79 2.43 -3.28 -15.72
CA THR A 79 2.78 -4.23 -16.80
C THR A 79 1.82 -4.17 -17.99
N LEU A 80 1.11 -3.06 -18.19
CA LEU A 80 0.24 -2.89 -19.36
C LEU A 80 1.05 -3.08 -20.66
N GLY A 81 0.56 -3.97 -21.53
CA GLY A 81 1.22 -4.30 -22.79
C GLY A 81 2.29 -5.40 -22.69
N PHE A 82 2.50 -6.00 -21.52
CA PHE A 82 3.34 -7.18 -21.34
C PHE A 82 2.50 -8.45 -21.10
N GLU A 83 2.03 -9.04 -22.19
CA GLU A 83 1.35 -10.34 -22.17
C GLU A 83 2.37 -11.49 -22.11
N PRO A 84 2.13 -12.60 -21.36
CA PRO A 84 0.87 -13.07 -20.74
C PRO A 84 0.61 -12.62 -19.29
N LEU A 85 1.55 -11.91 -18.66
CA LEU A 85 1.48 -11.58 -17.23
C LEU A 85 0.29 -10.66 -16.89
N ALA A 86 -0.05 -9.73 -17.79
CA ALA A 86 -1.20 -8.83 -17.59
C ALA A 86 -2.54 -9.59 -17.54
N ALA A 87 -2.71 -10.65 -18.35
CA ALA A 87 -3.89 -11.52 -18.29
C ALA A 87 -3.99 -12.28 -16.96
N GLU A 88 -2.89 -12.87 -16.48
CA GLU A 88 -2.86 -13.60 -15.20
C GLU A 88 -3.17 -12.68 -14.01
N LEU A 89 -2.63 -11.45 -14.01
CA LEU A 89 -2.94 -10.44 -12.99
C LEU A 89 -4.41 -10.00 -13.03
N THR A 90 -5.00 -9.91 -14.23
CA THR A 90 -6.43 -9.59 -14.38
C THR A 90 -7.31 -10.71 -13.81
N GLU A 91 -6.98 -11.97 -14.09
CA GLU A 91 -7.69 -13.11 -13.52
C GLU A 91 -7.55 -13.19 -12.00
N ALA A 92 -6.35 -12.93 -11.48
CA ALA A 92 -6.10 -12.87 -10.04
C ALA A 92 -6.92 -11.77 -9.36
N SER A 93 -6.97 -10.57 -9.95
CA SER A 93 -7.81 -9.45 -9.46
C SER A 93 -9.27 -9.87 -9.36
N ALA A 94 -9.83 -10.40 -10.46
CA ALA A 94 -11.22 -10.82 -10.52
C ALA A 94 -11.53 -11.97 -9.53
N ARG A 95 -10.56 -12.87 -9.27
CA ARG A 95 -10.71 -13.93 -8.26
C ARG A 95 -10.80 -13.33 -6.86
N ILE A 96 -9.92 -12.39 -6.51
CA ILE A 96 -9.91 -11.75 -5.19
C ILE A 96 -11.18 -10.91 -4.96
N GLU A 97 -11.66 -10.22 -5.99
CA GLU A 97 -12.93 -9.48 -5.94
C GLU A 97 -14.11 -10.42 -5.63
N ARG A 98 -14.22 -11.55 -6.33
CA ARG A 98 -15.26 -12.56 -6.04
C ARG A 98 -15.20 -13.10 -4.61
N LEU A 99 -13.99 -13.27 -4.07
CA LEU A 99 -13.81 -13.68 -2.67
C LEU A 99 -14.33 -12.59 -1.71
N ALA A 100 -14.06 -11.32 -1.98
CA ALA A 100 -14.53 -10.19 -1.18
C ALA A 100 -16.05 -9.90 -1.33
N ASP A 101 -16.67 -10.39 -2.41
CA ASP A 101 -18.11 -10.29 -2.70
C ASP A 101 -18.95 -11.42 -2.08
N GLY A 102 -18.33 -12.39 -1.41
CA GLY A 102 -19.01 -13.50 -0.75
C GLY A 102 -19.93 -13.08 0.40
N SER A 103 -20.71 -14.04 0.91
CA SER A 103 -21.47 -13.84 2.15
C SER A 103 -20.55 -13.67 3.36
N ALA A 104 -21.07 -13.09 4.45
CA ALA A 104 -20.30 -12.93 5.70
C ALA A 104 -19.69 -14.26 6.19
N THR A 105 -20.43 -15.37 6.08
CA THR A 105 -19.95 -16.71 6.48
C THR A 105 -18.87 -17.25 5.55
N GLU A 106 -18.98 -17.03 4.24
CA GLU A 106 -17.95 -17.48 3.29
C GLU A 106 -16.68 -16.65 3.43
N ILE A 107 -16.81 -15.34 3.70
CA ILE A 107 -15.66 -14.44 3.82
C ILE A 107 -14.79 -14.83 5.02
N VAL A 108 -15.39 -15.10 6.19
CA VAL A 108 -14.59 -15.38 7.40
C VAL A 108 -13.78 -16.67 7.30
N ASP A 109 -14.19 -17.61 6.44
CA ASP A 109 -13.50 -18.88 6.21
C ASP A 109 -12.33 -18.77 5.22
N ILE A 110 -12.08 -17.59 4.64
CA ILE A 110 -11.00 -17.40 3.65
C ILE A 110 -9.63 -17.39 4.32
N ASP A 111 -8.76 -18.29 3.86
CA ASP A 111 -7.33 -18.23 4.15
C ASP A 111 -6.65 -17.15 3.29
N VAL A 112 -6.49 -15.96 3.87
CA VAL A 112 -5.86 -14.84 3.15
C VAL A 112 -4.37 -15.05 2.93
N ASP A 113 -3.70 -15.86 3.75
CA ASP A 113 -2.28 -16.16 3.56
C ASP A 113 -2.08 -17.06 2.33
N ASP A 114 -2.99 -18.00 2.07
CA ASP A 114 -3.01 -18.75 0.82
C ASP A 114 -3.27 -17.84 -0.39
N VAL A 115 -4.21 -16.89 -0.30
CA VAL A 115 -4.44 -15.90 -1.37
C VAL A 115 -3.17 -15.09 -1.66
N ARG A 116 -2.47 -14.62 -0.61
CA ARG A 116 -1.17 -13.93 -0.74
C ARG A 116 -0.12 -14.81 -1.39
N HIS A 117 -0.06 -16.09 -1.00
CA HIS A 117 0.89 -17.06 -1.56
C HIS A 117 0.64 -17.27 -3.06
N GLN A 118 -0.62 -17.46 -3.45
CA GLN A 118 -1.02 -17.67 -4.83
C GLN A 118 -0.62 -16.51 -5.75
N VAL A 119 -0.76 -15.25 -5.31
CA VAL A 119 -0.41 -14.09 -6.16
C VAL A 119 1.06 -13.69 -6.09
N ARG A 120 1.83 -14.21 -5.11
CA ARG A 120 3.22 -13.83 -4.89
C ARG A 120 4.07 -13.91 -6.16
N HIS A 121 3.97 -15.00 -6.90
CA HIS A 121 4.76 -15.20 -8.10
C HIS A 121 4.46 -14.15 -9.19
N LEU A 122 3.20 -13.72 -9.32
CA LEU A 122 2.81 -12.66 -10.26
C LEU A 122 3.38 -11.30 -9.84
N LEU A 123 3.31 -10.97 -8.56
CA LEU A 123 3.88 -9.71 -8.04
C LEU A 123 5.41 -9.66 -8.23
N LEU A 124 6.08 -10.79 -8.04
CA LEU A 124 7.52 -10.93 -8.30
C LEU A 124 7.85 -10.74 -9.78
N ALA A 125 7.10 -11.40 -10.67
CA ALA A 125 7.30 -11.28 -12.11
C ALA A 125 7.10 -9.83 -12.61
N ALA A 126 6.08 -9.15 -12.09
CA ALA A 126 5.82 -7.74 -12.41
C ALA A 126 6.95 -6.83 -11.89
N SER A 127 7.40 -7.06 -10.66
CA SER A 127 8.56 -6.36 -10.09
C SER A 127 9.82 -6.52 -10.95
N ASP A 128 10.17 -7.75 -11.29
CA ASP A 128 11.35 -8.03 -12.11
C ASP A 128 11.26 -7.38 -13.50
N HIS A 129 10.08 -7.39 -14.13
CA HIS A 129 9.84 -6.74 -15.41
C HIS A 129 10.09 -5.22 -15.34
N VAL A 130 9.41 -4.54 -14.43
CA VAL A 130 9.50 -3.08 -14.26
C VAL A 130 10.92 -2.66 -13.86
N ARG A 131 11.52 -3.38 -12.90
CA ARG A 131 12.88 -3.11 -12.45
C ARG A 131 13.89 -3.32 -13.56
N ALA A 132 13.70 -4.29 -14.47
CA ALA A 132 14.57 -4.46 -15.63
C ALA A 132 14.52 -3.26 -16.59
N ILE A 133 13.34 -2.65 -16.79
CA ILE A 133 13.20 -1.41 -17.58
C ILE A 133 13.90 -0.26 -16.88
N ALA A 134 13.61 -0.03 -15.61
CA ALA A 134 14.19 1.05 -14.82
C ALA A 134 15.72 0.94 -14.73
N CYS A 135 16.27 -0.28 -14.56
CA CYS A 135 17.70 -0.53 -14.60
C CYS A 135 18.34 -0.14 -15.94
N ARG A 136 17.66 -0.40 -17.07
CA ARG A 136 18.15 0.04 -18.39
C ARG A 136 18.17 1.56 -18.51
N GLN A 137 17.14 2.25 -18.01
CA GLN A 137 17.06 3.71 -18.02
C GLN A 137 18.10 4.37 -17.08
N ARG A 138 18.47 3.70 -15.98
CA ARG A 138 19.54 4.13 -15.09
C ARG A 138 20.94 4.03 -15.71
N GLY A 139 21.14 3.08 -16.61
CA GLY A 139 22.43 2.89 -17.28
C GLY A 139 23.52 2.41 -16.30
N LYS A 140 24.67 3.08 -16.30
CA LYS A 140 25.87 2.62 -15.55
C LYS A 140 25.87 3.03 -14.07
N VAL A 141 24.91 3.83 -13.62
CA VAL A 141 24.82 4.23 -12.20
C VAL A 141 24.51 2.98 -11.37
N ARG A 142 25.35 2.70 -10.38
CA ARG A 142 25.20 1.55 -9.48
C ARG A 142 24.38 1.94 -8.27
N LEU A 143 23.50 1.05 -7.83
CA LEU A 143 22.85 1.18 -6.54
C LEU A 143 23.89 1.17 -5.42
N PRO A 144 23.64 1.89 -4.32
CA PRO A 144 24.39 1.72 -3.09
C PRO A 144 24.35 0.25 -2.65
N GLY A 145 25.49 -0.36 -2.31
CA GLY A 145 25.58 -1.81 -2.04
C GLY A 145 24.74 -2.31 -0.85
N ARG A 146 24.22 -1.40 -0.02
CA ARG A 146 23.29 -1.70 1.07
C ARG A 146 21.83 -1.86 0.63
N VAL A 147 21.48 -1.41 -0.58
CA VAL A 147 20.12 -1.48 -1.13
C VAL A 147 19.84 -2.90 -1.62
N ARG A 148 19.00 -3.61 -0.87
CA ARG A 148 18.56 -4.98 -1.11
C ARG A 148 17.29 -5.29 -0.30
N PRO A 149 16.55 -6.36 -0.62
CA PRO A 149 15.42 -6.80 0.20
C PRO A 149 15.80 -6.98 1.67
N GLY A 150 14.91 -6.54 2.57
CA GLY A 150 15.08 -6.70 4.02
C GLY A 150 16.23 -5.89 4.62
N ALA A 151 16.84 -4.97 3.86
CA ALA A 151 17.95 -4.17 4.36
C ALA A 151 17.53 -3.26 5.51
N ASP A 152 18.39 -3.15 6.51
CA ASP A 152 18.32 -2.08 7.50
C ASP A 152 18.93 -0.80 6.89
N LEU A 153 18.05 0.15 6.59
CA LEU A 153 18.35 1.43 5.97
C LEU A 153 17.90 2.60 6.87
N LEU A 154 17.77 2.35 8.18
CA LEU A 154 17.32 3.33 9.15
C LEU A 154 18.24 4.56 9.13
N GLY A 155 17.65 5.74 8.94
CA GLY A 155 18.36 7.02 8.94
C GLY A 155 19.40 7.17 7.83
N VAL A 156 19.45 6.28 6.84
CA VAL A 156 20.45 6.34 5.76
C VAL A 156 20.18 7.53 4.86
N ALA A 157 21.24 8.23 4.45
CA ALA A 157 21.17 9.30 3.47
C ALA A 157 21.24 8.76 2.03
N PHE A 158 20.12 8.88 1.32
CA PHE A 158 19.92 8.59 -0.11
C PHE A 158 19.50 9.84 -0.89
N ARG A 159 19.70 11.02 -0.32
CA ARG A 159 19.39 12.28 -0.99
C ARG A 159 20.00 12.33 -2.40
N ASP A 160 19.22 12.80 -3.37
CA ASP A 160 19.60 12.96 -4.78
C ASP A 160 20.17 11.67 -5.41
N THR A 161 19.83 10.51 -4.86
CA THR A 161 20.32 9.21 -5.34
C THR A 161 19.37 8.64 -6.38
N ASP A 162 19.94 8.11 -7.45
CA ASP A 162 19.22 7.35 -8.47
C ASP A 162 18.95 5.91 -7.98
N LEU A 163 17.76 5.72 -7.39
CA LEU A 163 17.25 4.46 -6.87
C LEU A 163 16.31 3.76 -7.87
N ARG A 164 16.34 4.13 -9.15
CA ARG A 164 15.45 3.53 -10.16
C ARG A 164 15.60 2.01 -10.22
N GLY A 165 14.49 1.28 -10.15
CA GLY A 165 14.53 -0.18 -10.15
C GLY A 165 15.18 -0.81 -8.90
N ALA A 166 15.37 -0.04 -7.82
CA ALA A 166 15.85 -0.58 -6.55
C ALA A 166 14.91 -1.66 -6.02
N ASP A 167 15.50 -2.66 -5.37
CA ASP A 167 14.73 -3.67 -4.65
C ASP A 167 14.78 -3.35 -3.16
N LEU A 168 13.72 -2.72 -2.67
CA LEU A 168 13.56 -2.23 -1.30
C LEU A 168 12.49 -3.03 -0.54
N ARG A 169 12.08 -4.19 -1.07
CA ARG A 169 11.08 -5.06 -0.45
C ARG A 169 11.43 -5.34 1.00
N SER A 170 10.48 -5.14 1.90
CA SER A 170 10.65 -5.38 3.34
C SER A 170 11.84 -4.65 3.99
N SER A 171 12.41 -3.62 3.34
CA SER A 171 13.50 -2.83 3.92
C SER A 171 13.00 -1.86 4.99
N TYR A 172 13.86 -1.55 5.95
CA TYR A 172 13.58 -0.58 7.02
C TYR A 172 14.15 0.78 6.63
N LEU A 173 13.32 1.65 6.05
CA LEU A 173 13.69 3.01 5.60
C LEU A 173 13.31 4.08 6.64
N ILE A 174 13.10 3.68 7.89
CA ILE A 174 12.63 4.55 8.97
C ILE A 174 13.57 5.75 9.12
N GLY A 175 13.02 6.97 9.00
CA GLY A 175 13.80 8.21 9.13
C GLY A 175 14.91 8.42 8.08
N SER A 176 14.95 7.61 7.02
CA SER A 176 15.92 7.77 5.93
C SER A 176 15.70 9.08 5.16
N ASP A 177 16.78 9.66 4.64
CA ASP A 177 16.74 10.86 3.81
C ASP A 177 16.71 10.46 2.33
N LEU A 178 15.53 10.49 1.73
CA LEU A 178 15.26 10.17 0.32
C LEU A 178 14.99 11.43 -0.51
N ARG A 179 15.34 12.62 0.00
CA ARG A 179 15.00 13.88 -0.68
C ARG A 179 15.59 13.96 -2.08
N GLY A 180 14.79 14.37 -3.06
CA GLY A 180 15.23 14.48 -4.45
C GLY A 180 15.65 13.16 -5.11
N SER A 181 15.46 12.01 -4.44
CA SER A 181 15.83 10.72 -5.01
C SER A 181 14.84 10.26 -6.09
N ASP A 182 15.33 9.52 -7.06
CA ASP A 182 14.52 8.95 -8.13
C ASP A 182 14.23 7.48 -7.82
N LEU A 183 12.99 7.17 -7.44
CA LEU A 183 12.52 5.82 -7.08
C LEU A 183 11.63 5.20 -8.17
N ARG A 184 11.66 5.72 -9.40
CA ARG A 184 10.84 5.15 -10.49
C ARG A 184 11.18 3.67 -10.73
N GLY A 185 10.14 2.84 -10.76
CA GLY A 185 10.25 1.40 -10.86
C GLY A 185 10.90 0.69 -9.67
N ALA A 186 11.17 1.37 -8.55
CA ALA A 186 11.64 0.73 -7.33
C ALA A 186 10.51 -0.11 -6.72
N ASP A 187 10.84 -1.29 -6.21
CA ASP A 187 9.90 -2.15 -5.49
C ASP A 187 9.97 -1.86 -3.99
N VAL A 188 8.89 -1.31 -3.44
CA VAL A 188 8.77 -0.94 -2.02
C VAL A 188 7.73 -1.79 -1.29
N LEU A 189 7.40 -2.99 -1.80
CA LEU A 189 6.44 -3.89 -1.16
C LEU A 189 6.88 -4.21 0.28
N GLY A 190 6.06 -3.81 1.24
CA GLY A 190 6.31 -4.01 2.66
C GLY A 190 7.51 -3.21 3.22
N ALA A 191 8.06 -2.25 2.48
CA ALA A 191 9.08 -1.35 3.00
C ALA A 191 8.49 -0.44 4.10
N ASP A 192 9.25 -0.22 5.16
CA ASP A 192 8.85 0.64 6.27
C ASP A 192 9.37 2.06 6.05
N LEU A 193 8.47 2.97 5.65
CA LEU A 193 8.76 4.36 5.32
C LEU A 193 8.42 5.34 6.46
N ARG A 194 8.22 4.85 7.69
CA ARG A 194 7.87 5.72 8.84
C ARG A 194 8.91 6.82 9.04
N ASP A 195 8.44 8.06 9.05
CA ASP A 195 9.24 9.28 9.20
C ASP A 195 10.36 9.46 8.13
N ALA A 196 10.41 8.65 7.06
CA ALA A 196 11.33 8.86 5.95
C ALA A 196 11.03 10.20 5.25
N ASP A 197 12.06 10.92 4.83
CA ASP A 197 11.94 12.21 4.14
C ASP A 197 12.04 12.02 2.62
N VAL A 198 10.90 12.00 1.94
CA VAL A 198 10.74 11.85 0.49
C VAL A 198 10.47 13.20 -0.21
N SER A 199 10.80 14.32 0.42
CA SER A 199 10.56 15.66 -0.14
C SER A 199 11.28 15.82 -1.49
N GLY A 200 10.53 16.18 -2.54
CA GLY A 200 11.04 16.25 -3.92
C GLY A 200 11.47 14.93 -4.56
N ALA A 201 11.22 13.78 -3.92
CA ALA A 201 11.50 12.48 -4.53
C ALA A 201 10.51 12.15 -5.65
N ASP A 202 10.96 11.39 -6.64
CA ASP A 202 10.10 10.84 -7.68
C ASP A 202 9.70 9.40 -7.35
N LEU A 203 8.50 9.23 -6.78
CA LEU A 203 7.87 7.92 -6.52
C LEU A 203 6.81 7.58 -7.57
N SER A 204 6.66 8.36 -8.64
CA SER A 204 5.51 8.28 -9.57
C SER A 204 5.31 6.89 -10.20
N GLU A 205 6.38 6.12 -10.33
CA GLU A 205 6.37 4.75 -10.86
C GLU A 205 6.86 3.72 -9.83
N ALA A 206 6.90 4.07 -8.54
CA ALA A 206 7.27 3.13 -7.48
C ALA A 206 6.21 2.02 -7.36
N LEU A 207 6.66 0.77 -7.30
CA LEU A 207 5.79 -0.38 -7.23
C LEU A 207 5.35 -0.68 -5.81
N TYR A 208 4.06 -0.99 -5.66
CA TYR A 208 3.44 -1.44 -4.42
C TYR A 208 3.50 -0.43 -3.27
N LEU A 209 3.70 0.86 -3.60
CA LEU A 209 3.50 1.94 -2.66
C LEU A 209 2.03 2.01 -2.25
N SER A 210 1.76 2.20 -0.96
CA SER A 210 0.41 2.30 -0.39
C SER A 210 0.17 3.65 0.25
N GLN A 211 -1.10 4.03 0.40
CA GLN A 211 -1.46 5.28 1.10
C GLN A 211 -0.96 5.25 2.56
N THR A 212 -0.92 4.07 3.19
CA THR A 212 -0.35 3.91 4.54
C THR A 212 1.12 4.33 4.59
N GLN A 213 1.93 3.89 3.61
CA GLN A 213 3.34 4.26 3.53
C GLN A 213 3.53 5.75 3.24
N VAL A 214 2.73 6.33 2.33
CA VAL A 214 2.76 7.77 2.02
C VAL A 214 2.38 8.60 3.25
N ASN A 215 1.31 8.22 3.96
CA ASN A 215 0.87 8.88 5.18
C ASN A 215 1.92 8.80 6.30
N ALA A 216 2.73 7.73 6.32
CA ALA A 216 3.76 7.52 7.32
C ALA A 216 5.05 8.32 7.05
N ALA A 217 5.29 8.70 5.80
CA ALA A 217 6.45 9.48 5.38
C ALA A 217 6.23 10.99 5.50
N ASN A 218 7.32 11.74 5.34
CA ASN A 218 7.34 13.19 5.18
C ASN A 218 7.70 13.51 3.73
N GLY A 219 6.89 14.33 3.07
CA GLY A 219 7.17 14.81 1.72
C GLY A 219 6.69 16.23 1.56
N ASP A 220 6.69 16.71 0.32
CA ASP A 220 6.27 18.06 0.00
C ASP A 220 5.43 18.13 -1.29
N PHE A 221 5.08 19.35 -1.71
CA PHE A 221 4.35 19.58 -2.96
C PHE A 221 5.12 19.13 -4.22
N SER A 222 6.44 18.98 -4.13
CA SER A 222 7.31 18.57 -5.24
C SER A 222 7.54 17.06 -5.30
N THR A 223 7.24 16.33 -4.22
CA THR A 223 7.20 14.86 -4.23
C THR A 223 6.16 14.36 -5.22
N LEU A 224 6.59 13.51 -6.16
CA LEU A 224 5.74 12.89 -7.17
C LEU A 224 5.24 11.54 -6.67
N LEU A 225 3.94 11.30 -6.74
CA LEU A 225 3.29 10.06 -6.30
C LEU A 225 2.68 9.29 -7.48
N PRO A 226 2.54 7.96 -7.38
CA PRO A 226 1.75 7.18 -8.31
C PRO A 226 0.31 7.68 -8.39
N ALA A 227 -0.31 7.52 -9.56
CA ALA A 227 -1.72 7.82 -9.74
C ALA A 227 -2.58 7.00 -8.74
N GLY A 228 -3.57 7.66 -8.13
CA GLY A 228 -4.46 7.03 -7.15
C GLY A 228 -3.99 7.13 -5.69
N LEU A 229 -2.77 7.63 -5.43
CA LEU A 229 -2.33 7.99 -4.08
C LEU A 229 -2.51 9.49 -3.84
N GLU A 230 -2.96 9.83 -2.65
CA GLU A 230 -3.22 11.20 -2.24
C GLU A 230 -2.05 11.76 -1.44
N ARG A 231 -1.74 13.04 -1.68
CA ARG A 231 -0.77 13.76 -0.86
C ARG A 231 -1.35 13.99 0.55
N PRO A 232 -0.67 13.56 1.62
CA PRO A 232 -1.11 13.81 2.98
C PRO A 232 -1.12 15.30 3.30
N ALA A 233 -2.12 15.75 4.06
CA ALA A 233 -2.25 17.17 4.44
C ALA A 233 -1.10 17.70 5.32
N HIS A 234 -0.29 16.81 5.91
CA HIS A 234 0.87 17.20 6.73
C HIS A 234 2.15 17.39 5.93
N TRP A 235 2.15 17.12 4.62
CA TRP A 235 3.27 17.41 3.74
C TRP A 235 3.33 18.92 3.46
N SER A 236 4.55 19.49 3.45
CA SER A 236 4.80 20.94 3.38
C SER A 236 5.02 21.48 1.97
#